data_AF-A0A2E6W9Y4-F1
#
_entry.id   AF-A0A2E6W9Y4-F1
#
_cell.length_a   1.000
_cell.length_b   1.000
_cell.length_c   1.000
_cell.angle_alpha   90.00
_cell.angle_beta   90.00
_cell.angle_gamma   90.00
#
_symmetry.space_group_name_H-M   'P 1'
#
loop_
_entity.id
_entity.type
_entity.pdbx_description
1 polymer ?
#
loop_
_entity_poly.entity_id
_entity_poly.type
_entity_poly.pdbx_seq_one_letter_code
_entity_poly.pdbx_strand_id
1 'polypeptide(L)' 'MRAKSVQHAEYEILNHIVSEIDLSDLKDMMCNDKHSTKRFDTACENIIKRLDGIMATRTKHLPKEHADYTKE' A
#
# COMPACT_ATOMS: atom_id res chain seq x y z
N MET A 1 -6.36 0.48 17.29
CA MET A 1 -4.99 0.63 17.85
C MET A 1 -4.66 2.12 17.93
N ARG A 2 -3.85 2.59 18.90
CA ARG A 2 -3.38 4.00 18.93
C ARG A 2 -2.04 4.13 18.21
N ALA A 3 -1.84 5.19 17.42
CA ALA A 3 -0.55 5.52 16.84
C ALA A 3 0.53 5.71 17.93
N LYS A 4 1.58 4.89 17.88
CA LYS A 4 2.68 4.86 18.86
C LYS A 4 3.92 5.65 18.40
N SER A 5 4.11 5.79 17.10
CA SER A 5 5.19 6.54 16.46
C SER A 5 4.73 7.01 15.08
N VAL A 6 5.49 7.92 14.46
CA VAL A 6 5.23 8.36 13.08
C VAL A 6 5.33 7.16 12.13
N GLN A 7 6.35 6.30 12.28
CA GLN A 7 6.57 5.13 11.44
C GLN A 7 5.45 4.07 11.56
N HIS A 8 4.90 3.90 12.76
CA HIS A 8 3.73 3.04 12.95
C HIS A 8 2.51 3.63 12.22
N ALA A 9 2.25 4.93 12.36
CA ALA A 9 1.16 5.57 11.64
C ALA A 9 1.34 5.51 10.12
N GLU A 10 2.58 5.70 9.62
CA GLU A 10 2.91 5.53 8.19
C GLU A 10 2.53 4.13 7.70
N TYR A 11 2.91 3.07 8.42
CA TYR A 11 2.58 1.71 8.04
C TYR A 11 1.05 1.51 7.93
N GLU A 12 0.29 1.93 8.94
CA GLU A 12 -1.16 1.74 8.97
C GLU A 12 -1.87 2.51 7.84
N ILE A 13 -1.42 3.74 7.55
CA ILE A 13 -1.94 4.54 6.44
C ILE A 13 -1.65 3.86 5.10
N LEU A 14 -0.43 3.38 4.91
CA LEU A 14 -0.03 2.70 3.67
C LEU A 14 -0.78 1.37 3.48
N ASN A 15 -0.92 0.60 4.56
CA ASN A 15 -1.67 -0.65 4.54
C ASN A 15 -3.13 -0.39 4.14
N HIS A 16 -3.76 0.63 4.72
CA HIS A 16 -5.12 1.03 4.37
C HIS A 16 -5.24 1.50 2.90
N ILE A 17 -4.27 2.26 2.41
CA ILE A 17 -4.21 2.68 1.00
C ILE A 17 -4.17 1.47 0.07
N VAL A 18 -3.40 0.44 0.40
CA VAL A 18 -3.26 -0.76 -0.43
C VAL A 18 -4.48 -1.69 -0.31
N SER A 19 -5.06 -1.84 0.87
CA SER A 19 -6.13 -2.82 1.12
C SER A 19 -7.54 -2.30 0.85
N GLU A 20 -7.79 -0.99 1.03
CA GLU A 20 -9.16 -0.44 1.02
C GLU A 20 -9.45 0.54 -0.12
N ILE A 21 -8.44 1.10 -0.79
CA ILE A 21 -8.71 2.08 -1.86
C ILE A 21 -9.19 1.36 -3.11
N ASP A 22 -10.43 1.65 -3.48
CA ASP A 22 -11.00 1.27 -4.76
C ASP A 22 -10.56 2.24 -5.88
N LEU A 23 -10.02 1.67 -6.95
CA LEU A 23 -9.59 2.41 -8.15
C LEU A 23 -10.48 2.12 -9.36
N SER A 24 -11.62 1.44 -9.19
CA SER A 24 -12.50 1.03 -10.30
C SER A 24 -12.96 2.23 -11.13
N ASP A 25 -13.48 3.28 -10.50
CA ASP A 25 -13.92 4.49 -11.20
C ASP A 25 -12.77 5.14 -12.00
N LEU A 26 -11.57 5.20 -11.42
CA LEU A 26 -10.40 5.76 -12.09
C LEU A 26 -9.96 4.88 -13.26
N LYS A 27 -10.02 3.56 -13.09
CA LYS A 27 -9.70 2.59 -14.13
C LYS A 27 -10.67 2.73 -15.30
N ASP A 28 -11.97 2.86 -15.04
CA ASP A 28 -13.01 3.03 -16.06
C ASP A 28 -12.82 4.34 -16.84
N MET A 29 -12.41 5.42 -16.18
CA MET A 29 -12.10 6.69 -16.86
C MET A 29 -10.83 6.63 -17.72
N MET A 30 -9.81 5.90 -17.27
CA MET A 30 -8.49 5.90 -17.91
C MET A 30 -8.30 4.77 -18.94
N CYS A 31 -9.08 3.70 -18.87
CA CYS A 31 -8.88 2.49 -19.65
C CYS A 31 -9.99 2.28 -20.68
N ASN A 32 -9.76 2.69 -21.92
CA ASN A 32 -10.71 2.53 -23.03
C ASN A 32 -10.26 1.50 -24.07
N ASP A 33 -9.04 0.97 -23.95
CA ASP A 33 -8.47 -0.06 -24.82
C ASP A 33 -7.50 -0.99 -24.07
N LYS A 34 -7.14 -2.12 -24.70
CA LYS A 34 -6.25 -3.13 -24.13
C LYS A 34 -4.87 -2.58 -23.71
N HIS A 35 -4.32 -1.62 -24.45
CA HIS A 35 -3.02 -1.04 -24.14
C HIS A 35 -3.10 -0.09 -22.93
N SER A 36 -4.15 0.72 -22.84
CA SER A 36 -4.43 1.58 -21.68
C SER A 36 -4.65 0.76 -20.41
N THR A 37 -5.43 -0.33 -20.47
CA THR A 37 -5.60 -1.27 -19.36
C THR A 37 -4.26 -1.86 -18.91
N LYS A 38 -3.45 -2.36 -19.86
CA LYS A 38 -2.14 -2.92 -19.53
C LYS A 38 -1.23 -1.91 -18.82
N ARG A 39 -1.22 -0.65 -19.29
CA ARG A 39 -0.42 0.42 -18.67
C ARG A 39 -0.91 0.75 -17.26
N PHE A 40 -2.23 0.81 -17.08
CA PHE A 40 -2.84 1.06 -15.77
C PHE A 40 -2.48 -0.04 -14.78
N ASP A 41 -2.65 -1.30 -15.16
CA ASP A 41 -2.33 -2.44 -14.30
C ASP A 41 -0.83 -2.48 -13.94
N THR A 42 0.06 -2.25 -14.92
CA THR A 42 1.50 -2.12 -14.64
C THR A 42 1.83 -0.93 -13.74
N ALA A 43 1.08 0.18 -13.84
CA ALA A 43 1.25 1.31 -12.92
C ALA A 43 0.85 0.94 -11.48
N CYS A 44 -0.27 0.23 -11.31
CA CYS A 44 -0.69 -0.30 -10.01
C CYS A 44 0.37 -1.22 -9.40
N GLU A 45 0.88 -2.19 -10.17
CA GLU A 45 1.95 -3.10 -9.71
C GLU A 45 3.20 -2.33 -9.26
N ASN A 46 3.62 -1.32 -10.02
CA ASN A 46 4.77 -0.50 -9.67
C ASN A 46 4.55 0.34 -8.40
N ILE A 47 3.34 0.85 -8.20
CA ILE A 47 2.98 1.60 -7.00
C ILE A 47 2.95 0.67 -5.78
N ILE A 48 2.25 -0.46 -5.86
CA ILE A 48 2.19 -1.47 -4.77
C ILE A 48 3.60 -1.86 -4.36
N LYS A 49 4.47 -2.21 -5.31
CA LYS A 49 5.86 -2.58 -5.02
C LYS A 49 6.63 -1.49 -4.27
N ARG A 50 6.38 -0.21 -4.59
CA ARG A 50 7.00 0.93 -3.87
C ARG A 50 6.43 1.05 -2.45
N LEU A 51 5.12 0.92 -2.29
CA LEU A 51 4.46 0.99 -0.99
C LEU A 51 4.91 -0.16 -0.08
N ASP A 52 4.96 -1.39 -0.59
CA ASP A 52 5.46 -2.57 0.14
C ASP A 52 6.90 -2.37 0.62
N GLY A 53 7.78 -1.83 -0.24
CA GLY A 53 9.16 -1.54 0.14
C GLY A 53 9.26 -0.49 1.26
N ILE A 54 8.35 0.49 1.28
CA ILE A 54 8.26 1.46 2.37
C ILE A 54 7.77 0.74 3.63
N MET A 55 6.65 0.03 3.56
CA MET A 55 6.04 -0.70 4.69
C MET A 55 7.00 -1.69 5.33
N ALA A 56 7.78 -2.43 4.53
CA ALA A 56 8.75 -3.42 4.99
C ALA A 56 9.79 -2.84 5.97
N THR A 57 10.18 -1.57 5.85
CA THR A 57 11.13 -0.97 6.80
C THR A 57 10.46 -0.43 8.07
N ARG A 58 9.11 -0.38 8.10
CA ARG A 58 8.31 0.10 9.23
C ARG A 58 7.81 -1.03 10.13
N THR A 59 7.85 -2.28 9.68
CA THR A 59 7.45 -3.47 10.46
C THR A 59 8.11 -3.54 11.83
N LYS A 60 9.40 -3.21 11.94
CA LYS A 60 10.15 -3.15 13.21
C LYS A 60 9.72 -2.03 14.17
N HIS A 61 8.96 -1.05 13.68
CA HIS A 61 8.41 0.05 14.46
C HIS A 61 6.97 -0.20 14.89
N LEU A 62 6.38 -1.32 14.48
CA LEU A 62 5.04 -1.72 14.88
C LEU A 62 5.01 -2.14 16.35
N PRO A 63 3.84 -2.07 17.00
CA PRO A 63 3.63 -2.70 18.29
C PRO A 63 3.98 -4.20 18.24
N LYS A 64 4.54 -4.75 19.32
CA LYS A 64 4.90 -6.19 19.38
C LYS A 64 3.71 -7.12 19.18
N GLU A 65 2.50 -6.62 19.46
CA GLU A 65 1.25 -7.34 19.30
C GLU A 65 0.70 -7.27 17.86
N HIS A 66 1.29 -6.45 16.99
CA HIS A 66 0.87 -6.30 15.60
C HIS A 66 1.30 -7.53 14.79
N ALA A 67 0.42 -8.03 13.92
CA ALA A 67 0.65 -9.26 13.14
C ALA A 67 1.94 -9.18 12.29
N ASP A 68 2.16 -8.04 11.65
CA ASP A 68 3.33 -7.79 10.79
C ASP A 68 4.56 -7.27 11.53
N TYR A 69 4.58 -7.28 12.87
CA TYR A 69 5.77 -6.86 13.61
C TYR A 69 6.92 -7.85 13.39
N THR A 70 8.02 -7.36 12.83
CA THR A 70 9.26 -8.13 12.69
C THR A 70 10.34 -7.57 13.60
N LYS A 71 10.98 -8.45 14.37
CA LYS A 71 12.13 -8.14 15.21
C LYS A 71 13.41 -8.34 14.39
N GLU A 72 13.57 -7.60 13.31
CA GLU A 72 14.84 -7.52 12.57
C GLU A 72 15.85 -6.63 13.29
#